data_AF-A0A1S8BMU1-F1
#
_entry.id   AF-A0A1S8BMU1-F1
#
_cell.length_a   1.000
_cell.length_b   1.000
_cell.length_c   1.000
_cell.angle_alpha   90.00
_cell.angle_beta   90.00
_cell.angle_gamma   90.00
#
_symmetry.space_group_name_H-M   'P 1'
#
loop_
_entity.id
_entity.type
_entity.pdbx_description
1 polymer ?
#
loop_
_entity_poly.entity_id
_entity_poly.type
_entity_poly.pdbx_seq_one_letter_code
_entity_poly.pdbx_strand_id
1 'polypeptide(L)'
;MFKLSQAGMPENPSYPRNLTQLGYFIDERSEIRTIRPPHNYYNFWISNNNHINEAFRESMHACINEEVIHRMTALGIPPIYLPQLSTEKPHSEPNVPVLVTEKEELRKLKRITVVVNDDFQDLGLWAYRIVSKEHGLEAGSVVSLAKALHKSDSEPAEVPAHPTQGPAENDTHDLNESPTSEDATHSSGLEPTDVPTHPAKKSSENEKHDLKESLISKPGANIGPESPIASKTSVTSTEDVPFKVPENWQAPGLVVLNPGQLLYSYQLDKAVTKQSWDSQPRKSAIHPVATIDPIRNRAEGHRTVDEHVKSTFDTILNNPDWVAPDAHIYMIGIGNGGDAMLRVLSKECKCFLPLPFIDRSMTDK
;
A
#
# COMPACT_ATOMS: atom_id res chain seq x y z
N MET A 1 -13.11 -34.86 -17.89
CA MET A 1 -12.32 -33.75 -17.33
C MET A 1 -10.91 -33.84 -17.89
N PHE A 2 -10.49 -32.91 -18.75
CA PHE A 2 -9.12 -32.86 -19.27
C PHE A 2 -8.19 -32.30 -18.19
N LYS A 3 -7.03 -32.94 -17.99
CA LYS A 3 -5.96 -32.45 -17.10
C LYS A 3 -4.74 -32.18 -17.96
N LEU A 4 -4.17 -30.98 -17.88
CA LEU A 4 -2.86 -30.71 -18.48
C LEU A 4 -1.80 -31.57 -17.81
N SER A 5 -0.98 -32.25 -18.61
CA SER A 5 0.18 -32.96 -18.10
C SER A 5 1.28 -31.97 -17.71
N GLN A 6 2.06 -32.33 -16.70
CA GLN A 6 3.17 -31.49 -16.23
C GLN A 6 4.18 -31.16 -17.35
N ALA A 7 4.41 -32.11 -18.28
CA ALA A 7 5.30 -31.93 -19.43
C ALA A 7 4.80 -30.91 -20.45
N GLY A 8 3.49 -30.60 -20.47
CA GLY A 8 2.91 -29.59 -21.35
C GLY A 8 2.82 -28.19 -20.75
N MET A 9 3.31 -28.00 -19.51
CA MET A 9 3.24 -26.69 -18.85
C MET A 9 4.42 -25.82 -19.27
N PRO A 10 4.19 -24.53 -19.56
CA PRO A 10 5.28 -23.60 -19.83
C PRO A 10 6.16 -23.44 -18.58
N GLU A 11 7.45 -23.16 -18.81
CA GLU A 11 8.37 -22.77 -17.74
C GLU A 11 7.90 -21.50 -17.04
N ASN A 12 8.30 -21.33 -15.78
CA ASN A 12 7.93 -20.12 -15.07
C ASN A 12 8.64 -18.91 -15.66
N PRO A 13 7.89 -17.84 -15.94
CA PRO A 13 8.47 -16.61 -16.47
C PRO A 13 9.46 -16.02 -15.47
N SER A 14 10.60 -15.58 -15.98
CA SER A 14 11.64 -14.88 -15.22
C SER A 14 11.89 -13.53 -15.86
N TYR A 15 11.96 -12.50 -15.02
CA TYR A 15 12.17 -11.13 -15.45
C TYR A 15 13.33 -10.52 -14.69
N PRO A 16 14.08 -9.59 -15.31
CA PRO A 16 15.21 -8.95 -14.66
C PRO A 16 14.75 -7.97 -13.57
N ARG A 17 15.50 -7.88 -12.47
CA ARG A 17 15.37 -6.80 -11.48
C ARG A 17 16.12 -5.57 -11.94
N ASN A 18 15.66 -4.99 -13.05
CA ASN A 18 16.22 -3.76 -13.60
C ASN A 18 15.15 -3.03 -14.42
N LEU A 19 14.77 -1.81 -14.01
CA LEU A 19 13.70 -1.04 -14.67
C LEU A 19 13.94 -0.91 -16.18
N THR A 20 15.17 -0.58 -16.58
CA THR A 20 15.51 -0.38 -17.99
C THR A 20 15.28 -1.65 -18.81
N GLN A 21 15.70 -2.80 -18.29
CA GLN A 21 15.48 -4.10 -18.95
C GLN A 21 14.01 -4.53 -18.93
N LEU A 22 13.22 -4.05 -17.97
CA LEU A 22 11.76 -4.21 -17.94
C LEU A 22 11.04 -3.24 -18.90
N GLY A 23 11.77 -2.34 -19.55
CA GLY A 23 11.22 -1.36 -20.48
C GLY A 23 10.68 -0.10 -19.80
N TYR A 24 11.13 0.20 -18.58
CA TYR A 24 10.71 1.36 -17.79
C TYR A 24 11.90 2.23 -17.37
N PHE A 25 11.62 3.48 -17.03
CA PHE A 25 12.54 4.40 -16.37
C PHE A 25 11.77 5.26 -15.37
N ILE A 26 12.50 5.92 -14.47
CA ILE A 26 11.94 6.95 -13.58
C ILE A 26 12.29 8.31 -14.17
N ASP A 27 11.28 9.15 -14.39
CA ASP A 27 11.48 10.49 -14.93
C ASP A 27 11.83 11.52 -13.84
N GLU A 28 12.02 12.78 -14.26
CA GLU A 28 12.34 13.90 -13.36
C GLU A 28 11.22 14.22 -12.35
N ARG A 29 9.98 13.81 -12.64
CA ARG A 29 8.85 13.93 -11.73
C ARG A 29 8.74 12.75 -10.76
N SER A 30 9.73 11.83 -10.79
CA SER A 30 9.74 10.57 -10.04
C SER A 30 8.61 9.61 -10.41
N GLU A 31 8.11 9.70 -11.64
CA GLU A 31 7.07 8.82 -12.19
C GLU A 31 7.70 7.67 -12.98
N ILE A 32 7.13 6.48 -12.83
CA ILE A 32 7.58 5.29 -13.57
C ILE A 32 6.89 5.28 -14.93
N ARG A 33 7.69 5.44 -15.99
CA ARG A 33 7.22 5.55 -17.38
C ARG A 33 7.84 4.46 -18.26
N THR A 34 7.10 3.98 -19.25
CA THR A 34 7.64 3.08 -20.27
C THR A 34 8.70 3.80 -21.10
N ILE A 35 9.79 3.15 -21.50
CA ILE A 35 10.83 3.75 -22.36
C ILE A 35 10.29 4.00 -23.77
N ARG A 36 9.44 3.10 -24.29
CA ARG A 36 8.84 3.21 -25.63
C ARG A 36 7.37 2.77 -25.62
N PRO A 37 6.40 3.66 -25.89
CA PRO A 37 6.53 5.13 -25.97
C PRO A 37 6.77 5.78 -24.59
N PRO A 38 7.45 6.94 -24.49
CA PRO A 38 7.95 7.51 -23.22
C PRO A 38 6.91 8.08 -22.23
N HIS A 39 5.62 7.74 -22.38
CA HIS A 39 4.53 8.43 -21.67
C HIS A 39 3.55 7.50 -20.97
N ASN A 40 3.62 6.18 -21.19
CA ASN A 40 2.68 5.28 -20.54
C ASN A 40 3.14 4.93 -19.13
N TYR A 41 2.18 4.82 -18.22
CA TYR A 41 2.39 4.30 -16.89
C TYR A 41 2.61 2.78 -16.90
N TYR A 42 3.03 2.23 -15.75
CA TYR A 42 3.13 0.79 -15.54
C TYR A 42 1.85 0.05 -15.96
N ASN A 43 2.05 -0.99 -16.77
CA ASN A 43 1.00 -1.91 -17.18
C ASN A 43 1.22 -3.27 -16.50
N PHE A 44 0.31 -3.65 -15.61
CA PHE A 44 0.28 -4.97 -14.96
C PHE A 44 -0.19 -6.08 -15.92
N TRP A 45 -1.15 -5.77 -16.79
CA TRP A 45 -1.76 -6.75 -17.71
C TRP A 45 -0.95 -6.86 -19.00
N ILE A 46 0.22 -7.51 -18.91
CA ILE A 46 1.08 -7.77 -20.07
C ILE A 46 0.72 -9.08 -20.79
N SER A 47 -0.09 -9.94 -20.16
CA SER A 47 -0.57 -11.21 -20.69
C SER A 47 -1.94 -11.56 -20.13
N ASN A 48 -2.67 -12.47 -20.79
CA ASN A 48 -3.88 -13.09 -20.24
C ASN A 48 -3.57 -14.16 -19.18
N ASN A 49 -2.28 -14.49 -18.97
CA ASN A 49 -1.85 -15.43 -17.94
C ASN A 49 -1.44 -14.68 -16.67
N ASN A 50 -2.20 -14.88 -15.59
CA ASN A 50 -1.93 -14.24 -14.30
C ASN A 50 -0.52 -14.56 -13.75
N HIS A 51 0.03 -15.75 -13.98
CA HIS A 51 1.38 -16.07 -13.50
C HIS A 51 2.46 -15.25 -14.20
N ILE A 52 2.25 -14.88 -15.46
CA ILE A 52 3.14 -13.97 -16.20
C ILE A 52 3.04 -12.57 -15.64
N ASN A 53 1.83 -12.08 -15.39
CA ASN A 53 1.60 -10.75 -14.82
C ASN A 53 2.17 -10.62 -13.39
N GLU A 54 1.99 -11.65 -12.56
CA GLU A 54 2.53 -11.67 -11.19
C GLU A 54 4.06 -11.73 -11.18
N ALA A 55 4.70 -12.56 -12.01
CA ALA A 55 6.15 -12.61 -12.09
C ALA A 55 6.76 -11.29 -12.59
N PHE A 56 6.08 -10.62 -13.52
CA PHE A 56 6.46 -9.29 -13.98
C PHE A 56 6.31 -8.26 -12.87
N ARG A 57 5.17 -8.29 -12.16
CA ARG A 57 4.89 -7.43 -11.00
C ARG A 57 5.96 -7.59 -9.93
N GLU A 58 6.36 -8.81 -9.58
CA GLU A 58 7.40 -9.05 -8.57
C GLU A 58 8.75 -8.41 -8.96
N SER A 59 9.10 -8.45 -10.25
CA SER A 59 10.34 -7.83 -10.74
C SER A 59 10.26 -6.30 -10.74
N MET A 60 9.10 -5.74 -11.11
CA MET A 60 8.83 -4.31 -10.99
C MET A 60 8.83 -3.84 -9.53
N HIS A 61 8.17 -4.57 -8.63
CA HIS A 61 8.12 -4.28 -7.20
C HIS A 61 9.52 -4.33 -6.57
N ALA A 62 10.35 -5.31 -6.95
CA ALA A 62 11.74 -5.35 -6.50
C ALA A 62 12.53 -4.09 -6.89
N CYS A 63 12.39 -3.63 -8.14
CA CYS A 63 13.03 -2.39 -8.58
C CYS A 63 12.52 -1.15 -7.81
N ILE A 64 11.21 -1.07 -7.59
CA ILE A 64 10.58 0.02 -6.83
C ILE A 64 11.11 0.05 -5.39
N ASN A 65 11.14 -1.11 -4.74
CA ASN A 65 11.62 -1.24 -3.37
C ASN A 65 13.09 -0.84 -3.25
N GLU A 66 13.95 -1.33 -4.16
CA GLU A 66 15.37 -0.96 -4.18
C GLU A 66 15.55 0.57 -4.33
N GLU A 67 14.75 1.21 -5.19
CA GLU A 67 14.78 2.67 -5.37
C GLU A 67 14.28 3.42 -4.13
N VAL A 68 13.19 2.97 -3.48
CA VAL A 68 12.69 3.59 -2.24
C VAL A 68 13.74 3.49 -1.13
N ILE A 69 14.33 2.32 -0.93
CA ILE A 69 15.39 2.11 0.07
C ILE A 69 16.61 2.98 -0.24
N HIS A 70 17.02 3.07 -1.50
CA HIS A 70 18.10 3.95 -1.93
C HIS A 70 17.82 5.43 -1.57
N ARG A 71 16.62 5.93 -1.89
CA ARG A 71 16.22 7.31 -1.55
C ARG A 71 16.16 7.56 -0.05
N MET A 72 15.61 6.62 0.71
CA MET A 72 15.52 6.73 2.16
C MET A 72 16.89 6.70 2.84
N THR A 73 17.79 5.86 2.35
CA THR A 73 19.20 5.82 2.80
C THR A 73 19.90 7.16 2.49
N ALA A 74 19.70 7.73 1.31
CA ALA A 74 20.24 9.05 0.95
C ALA A 74 19.68 10.20 1.80
N LEU A 75 18.53 10.00 2.45
CA LEU A 75 17.92 10.93 3.41
C LEU A 75 18.34 10.67 4.87
N GLY A 76 19.33 9.79 5.11
CA GLY A 76 19.80 9.47 6.47
C GLY A 76 18.84 8.57 7.26
N ILE A 77 17.98 7.82 6.56
CA ILE A 77 16.98 6.92 7.15
C ILE A 77 17.17 5.52 6.53
N PRO A 78 18.32 4.87 6.77
CA PRO A 78 18.62 3.55 6.20
C PRO A 78 17.71 2.46 6.76
N PRO A 79 17.63 1.29 6.09
CA PRO A 79 17.04 0.11 6.69
C PRO A 79 17.92 -0.45 7.79
N ILE A 80 17.30 -0.92 8.87
CA ILE A 80 17.91 -1.82 9.85
C ILE A 80 17.08 -3.11 9.94
N TYR A 81 17.72 -4.20 10.33
CA TYR A 81 17.14 -5.54 10.29
C TYR A 81 16.87 -6.06 11.69
N LEU A 82 15.61 -6.39 11.97
CA LEU A 82 15.13 -6.92 13.23
C LEU A 82 14.99 -8.45 13.17
N PRO A 83 15.22 -9.18 14.28
CA PRO A 83 15.49 -8.70 15.64
C PRO A 83 16.97 -8.34 15.91
N GLN A 84 17.87 -8.53 14.94
CA GLN A 84 19.32 -8.38 15.12
C GLN A 84 19.78 -6.95 15.41
N LEU A 85 18.95 -5.94 15.09
CA LEU A 85 19.28 -4.51 15.14
C LEU A 85 20.55 -4.19 14.34
N SER A 86 20.71 -4.86 13.19
CA SER A 86 21.86 -4.73 12.31
C SER A 86 21.58 -3.74 11.18
N THR A 87 22.58 -2.95 10.79
CA THR A 87 22.56 -2.12 9.56
C THR A 87 22.89 -2.95 8.32
N GLU A 88 23.57 -4.08 8.49
CA GLU A 88 23.83 -5.05 7.44
C GLU A 88 22.76 -6.14 7.44
N LYS A 89 22.30 -6.53 6.25
CA LYS A 89 21.26 -7.55 6.11
C LYS A 89 21.77 -8.91 6.57
N PRO A 90 21.12 -9.56 7.55
CA PRO A 90 21.46 -10.92 7.90
C PRO A 90 21.11 -11.91 6.78
N HIS A 91 21.96 -12.92 6.62
CA HIS A 91 21.84 -13.93 5.57
C HIS A 91 21.46 -15.29 6.15
N SER A 92 20.57 -16.01 5.46
CA SER A 92 20.08 -17.33 5.84
C SER A 92 19.42 -17.40 7.23
N GLU A 93 19.01 -16.26 7.78
CA GLU A 93 18.30 -16.17 9.05
C GLU A 93 17.12 -15.20 8.97
N PRO A 94 15.97 -15.54 9.58
CA PRO A 94 14.79 -14.69 9.52
C PRO A 94 15.04 -13.29 10.09
N ASN A 95 14.74 -12.28 9.27
CA ASN A 95 14.80 -10.88 9.64
C ASN A 95 13.68 -10.07 8.98
N VAL A 96 13.35 -8.92 9.56
CA VAL A 96 12.38 -7.95 9.04
C VAL A 96 13.03 -6.57 8.98
N PRO A 97 13.10 -5.93 7.80
CA PRO A 97 13.67 -4.59 7.69
C PRO A 97 12.67 -3.54 8.18
N VAL A 98 13.16 -2.50 8.85
CA VAL A 98 12.45 -1.25 9.19
C VAL A 98 13.33 -0.05 8.79
N LEU A 99 12.75 1.10 8.47
CA LEU A 99 13.54 2.31 8.17
C LEU A 99 13.66 3.15 9.43
N VAL A 100 14.87 3.58 9.78
CA VAL A 100 15.12 4.32 11.02
C VAL A 100 16.14 5.41 10.75
N THR A 101 15.86 6.64 11.16
CA THR A 101 16.88 7.71 11.21
C THR A 101 18.09 7.17 11.98
N GLU A 102 19.30 7.43 11.50
CA GLU A 102 20.53 6.90 12.09
C GLU A 102 20.56 7.06 13.62
N LYS A 103 20.96 5.99 14.33
CA LYS A 103 20.84 5.88 15.79
C LYS A 103 21.49 7.06 16.52
N GLU A 104 22.65 7.48 16.06
CA GLU A 104 23.44 8.58 16.62
C GLU A 104 22.69 9.92 16.58
N GLU A 105 21.85 10.12 15.57
CA GLU A 105 20.99 11.28 15.39
C GLU A 105 19.65 11.08 16.10
N LEU A 106 18.99 9.94 15.92
CA LEU A 106 17.70 9.63 16.53
C LEU A 106 17.70 9.85 18.05
N ARG A 107 18.78 9.42 18.73
CA ARG A 107 18.92 9.59 20.20
C ARG A 107 19.00 11.04 20.68
N LYS A 108 19.30 11.99 19.79
CA LYS A 108 19.39 13.42 20.10
C LYS A 108 18.06 14.15 19.85
N LEU A 109 17.21 13.58 18.98
CA LEU A 109 15.98 14.21 18.53
C LEU A 109 14.89 14.11 19.61
N LYS A 110 14.24 15.25 19.87
CA LYS A 110 13.12 15.36 20.81
C LYS A 110 11.77 15.09 20.19
N ARG A 111 11.73 14.89 18.87
CA ARG A 111 10.52 14.64 18.11
C ARG A 111 10.76 13.51 17.14
N ILE A 112 9.94 12.48 17.24
CA ILE A 112 10.06 11.28 16.41
C ILE A 112 8.70 10.99 15.80
N THR A 113 8.65 10.92 14.48
CA THR A 113 7.50 10.45 13.73
C THR A 113 7.66 8.96 13.49
N VAL A 114 6.65 8.18 13.85
CA VAL A 114 6.61 6.74 13.66
C VAL A 114 5.49 6.43 12.68
N VAL A 115 5.83 5.78 11.58
CA VAL A 115 4.89 5.26 10.59
C VAL A 115 4.77 3.76 10.81
N VAL A 116 3.54 3.29 10.95
CA VAL A 116 3.22 1.86 10.89
C VAL A 116 2.52 1.60 9.56
N ASN A 117 3.28 1.03 8.60
CA ASN A 117 2.77 0.69 7.27
C ASN A 117 1.57 -0.27 7.34
N ASP A 118 0.90 -0.45 6.21
CA ASP A 118 -0.10 -1.51 6.08
C ASP A 118 0.53 -2.91 6.06
N ASP A 119 -0.25 -3.95 6.36
CA ASP A 119 0.25 -5.32 6.50
C ASP A 119 0.28 -6.14 5.19
N PHE A 120 0.10 -5.45 4.05
CA PHE A 120 0.17 -6.05 2.72
C PHE A 120 1.01 -5.24 1.71
N GLN A 121 1.59 -4.12 2.14
CA GLN A 121 2.54 -3.33 1.32
C GLN A 121 3.98 -3.65 1.71
N ASP A 122 4.93 -3.40 0.80
CA ASP A 122 6.35 -3.44 1.17
C ASP A 122 6.74 -2.23 2.03
N LEU A 123 7.89 -2.34 2.71
CA LEU A 123 8.41 -1.30 3.59
C LEU A 123 8.48 0.08 2.90
N GLY A 124 7.86 1.08 3.54
CA GLY A 124 7.87 2.46 3.06
C GLY A 124 6.93 2.74 1.89
N LEU A 125 6.16 1.77 1.41
CA LEU A 125 5.14 2.00 0.37
C LEU A 125 3.76 2.25 0.96
N TRP A 126 3.06 3.25 0.42
CA TRP A 126 1.65 3.52 0.73
C TRP A 126 0.74 2.65 -0.12
N ALA A 127 0.99 2.64 -1.43
CA ALA A 127 0.28 1.79 -2.37
C ALA A 127 1.00 1.76 -3.72
N TYR A 128 1.27 0.56 -4.25
CA TYR A 128 1.80 0.40 -5.61
C TYR A 128 0.94 1.03 -6.71
N ARG A 129 -0.39 1.08 -6.51
CA ARG A 129 -1.31 1.73 -7.45
C ARG A 129 -1.01 3.23 -7.61
N ILE A 130 -0.54 3.89 -6.55
CA ILE A 130 -0.17 5.31 -6.59
C ILE A 130 1.24 5.46 -7.18
N VAL A 131 2.20 4.63 -6.74
CA VAL A 131 3.58 4.61 -7.30
C VAL A 131 3.57 4.45 -8.82
N SER A 132 2.62 3.70 -9.34
CA SER A 132 2.49 3.37 -10.76
C SER A 132 1.75 4.44 -11.58
N LYS A 133 1.40 5.60 -11.00
CA LYS A 133 0.57 6.64 -11.62
C LYS A 133 1.20 8.03 -11.43
N GLU A 134 0.39 9.07 -11.60
CA GLU A 134 0.82 10.46 -11.43
C GLU A 134 1.41 10.69 -10.05
N HIS A 135 2.45 11.53 -9.98
CA HIS A 135 3.29 11.80 -8.81
C HIS A 135 4.12 10.62 -8.31
N GLY A 136 3.93 9.43 -8.88
CA GLY A 136 4.86 8.32 -8.84
C GLY A 136 5.35 7.91 -7.45
N LEU A 137 6.66 7.68 -7.36
CA LEU A 137 7.31 7.24 -6.12
C LEU A 137 7.12 8.23 -4.97
N GLU A 138 7.06 9.54 -5.23
CA GLU A 138 6.89 10.54 -4.19
C GLU A 138 5.51 10.42 -3.52
N ALA A 139 4.43 10.34 -4.30
CA ALA A 139 3.09 10.22 -3.73
C ALA A 139 2.76 8.82 -3.22
N GLY A 140 3.40 7.78 -3.76
CA GLY A 140 3.11 6.39 -3.42
C GLY A 140 3.99 5.80 -2.31
N SER A 141 4.93 6.57 -1.76
CA SER A 141 5.87 6.08 -0.74
C SER A 141 6.22 7.13 0.31
N VAL A 142 6.88 6.68 1.36
CA VAL A 142 7.36 7.47 2.50
C VAL A 142 8.41 8.52 2.14
N VAL A 143 8.96 8.47 0.92
CA VAL A 143 9.99 9.43 0.45
C VAL A 143 9.50 10.88 0.54
N SER A 144 8.26 11.16 0.14
CA SER A 144 7.71 12.52 0.22
C SER A 144 7.56 13.01 1.65
N LEU A 145 7.12 12.14 2.56
CA LEU A 145 7.05 12.43 3.99
C LEU A 145 8.45 12.73 4.54
N ALA A 146 9.43 11.87 4.27
CA ALA A 146 10.80 12.06 4.73
C ALA A 146 11.41 13.39 4.26
N LYS A 147 11.17 13.77 2.99
CA LYS A 147 11.58 15.08 2.44
C LYS A 147 10.86 16.24 3.09
N ALA A 148 9.56 16.13 3.35
CA ALA A 148 8.78 17.18 4.00
C ALA A 148 9.26 17.43 5.43
N LEU A 149 9.58 16.36 6.17
CA LEU A 149 10.14 16.45 7.52
C LEU A 149 11.51 17.15 7.53
N HIS A 150 12.36 16.90 6.53
CA HIS A 150 13.64 17.61 6.35
C HIS A 150 13.47 19.08 5.94
N LYS A 151 12.49 19.40 5.07
CA LYS A 151 12.28 20.79 4.59
C LYS A 151 11.72 21.71 5.67
N SER A 152 11.01 21.18 6.66
CA SER A 152 10.42 21.96 7.75
C SER A 152 11.43 22.69 8.65
N ASP A 153 12.74 22.51 8.40
CA ASP A 153 13.84 23.23 9.05
C ASP A 153 14.31 24.48 8.28
N SER A 154 13.81 24.73 7.06
CA SER A 154 14.50 25.64 6.12
C SER A 154 13.75 26.84 5.54
N GLU A 155 12.42 27.03 5.67
CA GLU A 155 11.72 28.33 5.46
C GLU A 155 10.17 28.22 5.63
N PRO A 156 9.45 29.31 6.00
CA PRO A 156 7.98 29.39 5.94
C PRO A 156 7.49 29.63 4.50
N ALA A 157 6.51 28.84 4.06
CA ALA A 157 6.00 28.88 2.69
C ALA A 157 5.22 30.17 2.35
N GLU A 158 5.67 30.93 1.35
CA GLU A 158 4.85 31.92 0.65
C GLU A 158 3.88 31.24 -0.33
N VAL A 159 2.60 31.60 -0.25
CA VAL A 159 1.53 31.13 -1.16
C VAL A 159 1.41 32.13 -2.33
N PRO A 160 1.53 31.72 -3.60
CA PRO A 160 1.34 32.64 -4.72
C PRO A 160 -0.15 32.95 -4.90
N ALA A 161 -0.51 34.23 -4.74
CA ALA A 161 -1.80 34.77 -5.12
C ALA A 161 -1.91 34.92 -6.65
N HIS A 162 -3.08 34.63 -7.21
CA HIS A 162 -3.42 35.01 -8.58
C HIS A 162 -4.92 35.29 -8.74
N PRO A 163 -5.32 36.07 -9.77
CA PRO A 163 -5.95 37.36 -9.55
C PRO A 163 -7.44 37.43 -9.91
N THR A 164 -8.07 38.45 -9.32
CA THR A 164 -9.44 38.94 -9.49
C THR A 164 -9.83 39.22 -10.95
N GLN A 165 -11.05 38.84 -11.34
CA GLN A 165 -11.85 39.60 -12.31
C GLN A 165 -13.33 39.63 -11.89
N GLY A 166 -13.92 40.84 -11.93
CA GLY A 166 -15.33 41.13 -11.66
C GLY A 166 -16.25 40.91 -12.88
N PRO A 167 -17.43 41.54 -12.95
CA PRO A 167 -18.68 40.82 -12.69
C PRO A 167 -19.71 40.79 -13.86
N ALA A 168 -20.58 39.78 -13.75
CA ALA A 168 -22.04 39.72 -13.97
C ALA A 168 -22.69 39.98 -15.35
N GLU A 169 -23.63 39.08 -15.69
CA GLU A 169 -25.04 39.32 -16.14
C GLU A 169 -25.70 37.93 -16.40
N ASN A 170 -26.69 37.47 -15.60
CA ASN A 170 -28.17 37.64 -15.67
C ASN A 170 -28.89 36.80 -16.77
N ASP A 171 -29.75 35.85 -16.36
CA ASP A 171 -31.21 35.78 -16.70
C ASP A 171 -31.89 34.38 -16.53
N THR A 172 -32.77 34.33 -15.51
CA THR A 172 -34.20 33.88 -15.42
C THR A 172 -34.86 32.63 -16.10
N HIS A 173 -35.75 32.01 -15.28
CA HIS A 173 -37.05 31.30 -15.55
C HIS A 173 -37.03 29.87 -16.19
N ASP A 174 -37.90 28.88 -15.90
CA ASP A 174 -39.18 28.78 -15.15
C ASP A 174 -39.57 27.30 -14.83
N LEU A 175 -40.62 27.14 -14.02
CA LEU A 175 -41.24 25.95 -13.39
C LEU A 175 -41.98 24.97 -14.33
N ASN A 176 -42.09 23.67 -13.96
CA ASN A 176 -43.40 22.98 -13.73
C ASN A 176 -43.36 21.51 -13.23
N GLU A 177 -44.51 21.09 -12.70
CA GLU A 177 -44.88 20.03 -11.74
C GLU A 177 -44.91 18.53 -12.20
N SER A 178 -44.93 17.64 -11.18
CA SER A 178 -45.20 16.16 -11.14
C SER A 178 -46.73 15.84 -11.18
N PRO A 179 -47.30 14.65 -10.79
CA PRO A 179 -46.77 13.34 -10.29
C PRO A 179 -47.55 12.04 -10.74
N THR A 180 -47.13 10.86 -10.23
CA THR A 180 -47.90 9.69 -9.63
C THR A 180 -47.07 8.37 -9.70
N SER A 181 -46.63 7.73 -8.59
CA SER A 181 -47.26 6.66 -7.75
C SER A 181 -47.40 5.31 -8.49
N GLU A 182 -47.17 4.08 -8.00
CA GLU A 182 -47.28 3.42 -6.67
C GLU A 182 -46.38 2.15 -6.57
N ASP A 183 -46.49 1.56 -5.38
CA ASP A 183 -45.74 0.56 -4.62
C ASP A 183 -45.96 -0.94 -5.00
N ALA A 184 -45.18 -1.80 -4.33
CA ALA A 184 -45.57 -3.10 -3.73
C ALA A 184 -44.77 -4.38 -4.09
N THR A 185 -44.28 -4.96 -2.99
CA THR A 185 -43.57 -6.23 -2.69
C THR A 185 -44.44 -7.50 -2.68
N HIS A 186 -43.87 -8.70 -2.93
CA HIS A 186 -43.92 -9.90 -2.04
C HIS A 186 -43.27 -11.20 -2.61
N SER A 187 -42.26 -11.72 -1.88
CA SER A 187 -42.04 -13.06 -1.28
C SER A 187 -42.61 -14.40 -1.81
N SER A 188 -41.69 -15.39 -1.87
CA SER A 188 -41.70 -16.82 -1.44
C SER A 188 -42.40 -17.96 -2.22
N GLY A 189 -41.61 -19.01 -2.53
CA GLY A 189 -41.78 -20.32 -1.88
C GLY A 189 -42.08 -21.58 -2.74
N LEU A 190 -41.08 -22.48 -2.78
CA LEU A 190 -41.16 -23.97 -2.79
C LEU A 190 -41.43 -24.75 -4.11
N GLU A 191 -40.46 -25.63 -4.40
CA GLU A 191 -40.39 -26.78 -5.32
C GLU A 191 -40.90 -28.09 -4.63
N PRO A 192 -40.78 -29.32 -5.20
CA PRO A 192 -40.75 -29.81 -6.61
C PRO A 192 -41.60 -31.10 -6.81
N THR A 193 -41.73 -31.63 -8.05
CA THR A 193 -41.63 -33.09 -8.31
C THR A 193 -41.55 -33.48 -9.80
N ASP A 194 -40.76 -34.55 -10.00
CA ASP A 194 -40.87 -35.67 -10.96
C ASP A 194 -40.23 -35.64 -12.36
N VAL A 195 -39.24 -36.54 -12.46
CA VAL A 195 -38.52 -37.08 -13.62
C VAL A 195 -39.27 -38.31 -14.15
N PRO A 196 -39.18 -38.65 -15.46
CA PRO A 196 -38.60 -39.96 -15.79
C PRO A 196 -37.70 -40.00 -17.05
N THR A 197 -36.47 -40.50 -16.84
CA THR A 197 -35.69 -41.53 -17.57
C THR A 197 -35.63 -41.64 -19.11
N HIS A 198 -34.38 -41.79 -19.58
CA HIS A 198 -33.84 -42.10 -20.92
C HIS A 198 -34.30 -43.42 -21.59
N PRO A 199 -33.94 -43.62 -22.89
CA PRO A 199 -32.79 -44.50 -23.15
C PRO A 199 -31.82 -43.99 -24.24
N ALA A 200 -30.56 -44.44 -24.15
CA ALA A 200 -29.45 -44.16 -25.05
C ALA A 200 -29.31 -45.17 -26.21
N LYS A 201 -28.72 -44.75 -27.33
CA LYS A 201 -27.90 -45.60 -28.22
C LYS A 201 -27.02 -44.75 -29.17
N LYS A 202 -25.68 -44.96 -29.06
CA LYS A 202 -24.58 -45.08 -30.08
C LYS A 202 -24.82 -44.48 -31.49
N SER A 203 -23.89 -43.88 -32.24
CA SER A 203 -22.45 -44.14 -32.49
C SER A 203 -21.93 -43.20 -33.62
N SER A 204 -20.60 -43.14 -33.82
CA SER A 204 -19.84 -42.74 -35.04
C SER A 204 -19.79 -41.24 -35.39
N GLU A 205 -18.74 -40.65 -35.98
CA GLU A 205 -17.28 -40.83 -36.08
C GLU A 205 -16.81 -39.59 -36.90
N ASN A 206 -15.61 -39.07 -36.60
CA ASN A 206 -14.73 -38.20 -37.43
C ASN A 206 -15.30 -36.98 -38.19
N GLU A 207 -14.71 -35.79 -37.95
CA GLU A 207 -13.73 -35.20 -38.90
C GLU A 207 -13.08 -33.90 -38.36
N LYS A 208 -11.85 -33.68 -38.84
CA LYS A 208 -10.92 -32.58 -38.54
C LYS A 208 -11.44 -31.24 -39.04
N HIS A 209 -11.17 -30.16 -38.31
CA HIS A 209 -10.96 -28.84 -38.91
C HIS A 209 -9.91 -28.03 -38.15
N ASP A 210 -8.74 -27.87 -38.79
CA ASP A 210 -7.80 -26.76 -38.61
C ASP A 210 -8.48 -25.45 -38.99
N LEU A 211 -8.47 -24.43 -38.13
CA LEU A 211 -8.60 -23.03 -38.56
C LEU A 211 -7.76 -22.08 -37.71
N LYS A 212 -7.09 -21.20 -38.45
CA LYS A 212 -6.00 -20.30 -38.15
C LYS A 212 -6.42 -19.07 -37.34
N GLU A 213 -5.42 -18.48 -36.68
CA GLU A 213 -5.35 -17.06 -36.30
C GLU A 213 -5.83 -16.14 -37.44
N SER A 214 -6.61 -15.11 -37.09
CA SER A 214 -6.70 -13.89 -37.91
C SER A 214 -6.99 -12.64 -37.09
N LEU A 215 -6.00 -11.74 -37.12
CA LEU A 215 -6.05 -10.31 -37.43
C LEU A 215 -6.95 -9.34 -36.60
N ILE A 216 -6.25 -8.54 -35.79
CA ILE A 216 -6.29 -7.07 -35.60
C ILE A 216 -7.38 -6.30 -36.36
N SER A 217 -8.10 -5.42 -35.64
CA SER A 217 -8.31 -3.99 -36.00
C SER A 217 -8.84 -3.15 -34.82
N LYS A 218 -8.18 -2.00 -34.57
CA LYS A 218 -8.73 -0.82 -33.87
C LYS A 218 -9.48 0.05 -34.90
N PRO A 219 -10.37 0.95 -34.45
CA PRO A 219 -10.05 2.38 -34.61
C PRO A 219 -10.48 3.22 -33.41
N GLY A 220 -9.73 4.30 -33.15
CA GLY A 220 -10.15 5.41 -32.28
C GLY A 220 -10.52 6.64 -33.12
N ALA A 221 -11.28 7.56 -32.53
CA ALA A 221 -11.11 9.02 -32.64
C ALA A 221 -12.27 9.75 -31.95
N ASN A 222 -11.92 10.64 -31.00
CA ASN A 222 -12.57 11.90 -30.60
C ASN A 222 -14.01 11.82 -30.05
N ILE A 223 -14.34 12.44 -28.92
CA ILE A 223 -14.45 13.89 -28.70
C ILE A 223 -14.42 14.15 -27.18
N GLY A 224 -13.65 15.13 -26.71
CA GLY A 224 -13.99 15.92 -25.52
C GLY A 224 -14.46 17.31 -25.96
N PRO A 225 -14.84 18.25 -25.07
CA PRO A 225 -14.85 18.20 -23.60
C PRO A 225 -16.21 18.63 -22.99
N GLU A 226 -16.40 18.43 -21.68
CA GLU A 226 -16.95 19.43 -20.71
C GLU A 226 -17.36 18.78 -19.38
N SER A 227 -17.14 19.53 -18.30
CA SER A 227 -17.76 19.47 -16.98
C SER A 227 -17.96 20.94 -16.56
N PRO A 228 -18.81 21.33 -15.58
CA PRO A 228 -19.26 20.59 -14.40
C PRO A 228 -20.71 20.94 -13.96
N ILE A 229 -21.16 20.48 -12.78
CA ILE A 229 -21.88 21.28 -11.76
C ILE A 229 -21.92 20.45 -10.47
N ALA A 230 -21.34 21.01 -9.40
CA ALA A 230 -21.53 20.55 -8.03
C ALA A 230 -22.69 21.32 -7.39
N SER A 231 -23.42 20.70 -6.47
CA SER A 231 -24.22 21.42 -5.48
C SER A 231 -23.97 20.88 -4.08
N LYS A 232 -23.85 21.85 -3.18
CA LYS A 232 -23.27 21.84 -1.84
C LYS A 232 -24.27 21.34 -0.79
N THR A 233 -23.75 20.79 0.31
CA THR A 233 -24.30 21.05 1.64
C THR A 233 -23.17 21.32 2.62
N SER A 234 -23.31 22.39 3.39
CA SER A 234 -22.33 23.00 4.29
C SER A 234 -22.04 22.15 5.53
N VAL A 235 -20.79 22.18 5.99
CA VAL A 235 -20.44 21.92 7.39
C VAL A 235 -19.51 23.01 7.89
N THR A 236 -19.92 23.55 9.02
CA THR A 236 -19.41 24.68 9.78
C THR A 236 -17.96 24.47 10.24
N SER A 237 -17.16 25.52 10.10
CA SER A 237 -15.78 25.64 10.59
C SER A 237 -15.68 25.37 12.09
N THR A 238 -14.92 24.35 12.47
CA THR A 238 -14.32 24.27 13.81
C THR A 238 -13.07 25.13 13.84
N GLU A 239 -13.00 26.02 14.82
CA GLU A 239 -11.87 26.92 15.09
C GLU A 239 -10.56 26.13 15.18
N ASP A 240 -9.63 26.41 14.26
CA ASP A 240 -8.27 25.89 14.29
C ASP A 240 -7.51 26.50 15.47
N VAL A 241 -7.18 25.67 16.47
CA VAL A 241 -6.20 26.05 17.49
C VAL A 241 -4.85 26.25 16.77
N PRO A 242 -4.25 27.45 16.78
CA PRO A 242 -3.02 27.70 16.05
C PRO A 242 -1.88 26.86 16.64
N PHE A 243 -1.41 25.87 15.90
CA PHE A 243 -0.20 25.12 16.22
C PHE A 243 1.01 26.05 16.02
N LYS A 244 1.52 26.63 17.11
CA LYS A 244 2.77 27.40 17.07
C LYS A 244 3.95 26.45 16.96
N VAL A 245 4.61 26.48 15.80
CA VAL A 245 5.90 25.82 15.56
C VAL A 245 6.97 26.56 16.38
N PRO A 246 7.66 25.91 17.34
CA PRO A 246 8.75 26.51 18.10
C PRO A 246 9.92 26.97 17.22
N GLU A 247 10.61 28.03 17.64
CA GLU A 247 11.72 28.67 16.90
C GLU A 247 12.99 27.80 16.75
N ASN A 248 13.08 26.66 17.44
CA ASN A 248 14.19 25.70 17.40
C ASN A 248 13.79 24.36 16.74
N TRP A 249 12.81 24.40 15.84
CA TRP A 249 12.29 23.23 15.16
C TRP A 249 13.37 22.54 14.33
N GLN A 250 13.88 21.42 14.85
CA GLN A 250 14.78 20.52 14.16
C GLN A 250 13.97 19.38 13.51
N ALA A 251 14.44 18.89 12.37
CA ALA A 251 13.78 17.87 11.58
C ALA A 251 13.51 16.66 12.48
N PRO A 252 12.26 16.18 12.52
CA PRO A 252 11.94 15.07 13.40
C PRO A 252 12.61 13.79 12.92
N GLY A 253 12.96 12.92 13.86
CA GLY A 253 13.38 11.56 13.53
C GLY A 253 12.22 10.82 12.85
N LEU A 254 12.53 9.88 11.97
CA LEU A 254 11.54 9.04 11.30
C LEU A 254 11.85 7.56 11.55
N VAL A 255 10.83 6.82 11.95
CA VAL A 255 10.84 5.36 12.10
C VAL A 255 9.68 4.81 11.27
N VAL A 256 9.94 3.84 10.40
CA VAL A 256 8.92 3.20 9.53
C VAL A 256 8.94 1.69 9.78
N LEU A 257 7.85 1.18 10.36
CA LEU A 257 7.65 -0.23 10.64
C LEU A 257 7.16 -0.98 9.40
N ASN A 258 7.38 -2.30 9.38
CA ASN A 258 7.12 -3.17 8.26
C ASN A 258 6.25 -4.38 8.62
N PRO A 259 4.96 -4.16 8.91
CA PRO A 259 4.05 -5.28 9.16
C PRO A 259 3.71 -6.06 7.88
N GLY A 260 4.01 -5.52 6.70
CA GLY A 260 3.69 -6.16 5.44
C GLY A 260 4.62 -7.30 5.03
N GLN A 261 5.88 -7.29 5.49
CA GLN A 261 6.88 -8.29 5.10
C GLN A 261 7.33 -9.17 6.27
N LEU A 262 6.39 -9.82 6.97
CA LEU A 262 6.67 -10.70 8.12
C LEU A 262 6.95 -12.16 7.76
N LEU A 263 7.07 -12.48 6.45
CA LEU A 263 7.42 -13.82 5.96
C LEU A 263 8.85 -13.82 5.42
N TYR A 264 9.72 -14.67 5.96
CA TYR A 264 11.08 -14.86 5.47
C TYR A 264 11.16 -15.97 4.42
N SER A 265 11.52 -15.62 3.19
CA SER A 265 11.83 -16.59 2.14
C SER A 265 13.33 -16.90 2.15
N TYR A 266 13.69 -18.14 2.49
CA TYR A 266 15.07 -18.63 2.37
C TYR A 266 15.53 -18.72 0.91
N GLN A 267 14.61 -18.89 -0.04
CA GLN A 267 14.94 -18.93 -1.46
C GLN A 267 15.37 -17.55 -1.97
N LEU A 268 14.69 -16.50 -1.52
CA LEU A 268 15.01 -15.11 -1.88
C LEU A 268 15.96 -14.44 -0.87
N ASP A 269 16.28 -15.15 0.20
CA ASP A 269 17.04 -14.71 1.35
C ASP A 269 16.52 -13.37 1.92
N LYS A 270 15.21 -13.16 2.01
CA LYS A 270 14.64 -11.88 2.47
C LYS A 270 13.22 -12.01 3.03
N ALA A 271 12.84 -11.00 3.80
CA ALA A 271 11.46 -10.73 4.18
C ALA A 271 10.61 -10.36 2.93
N VAL A 272 9.39 -10.90 2.84
CA VAL A 272 8.44 -10.71 1.73
C VAL A 272 7.01 -10.59 2.23
N THR A 273 6.16 -9.94 1.43
CA THR A 273 4.71 -9.93 1.66
C THR A 273 4.08 -11.29 1.38
N LYS A 274 2.84 -11.50 1.86
CA LYS A 274 2.08 -12.70 1.50
C LYS A 274 1.84 -12.80 -0.01
N GLN A 275 1.61 -11.68 -0.68
CA GLN A 275 1.42 -11.65 -2.13
C GLN A 275 2.69 -12.05 -2.87
N SER A 276 3.85 -11.53 -2.45
CA SER A 276 5.15 -11.92 -3.00
C SER A 276 5.45 -13.38 -2.72
N TRP A 277 5.08 -13.90 -1.54
CA TRP A 277 5.20 -15.32 -1.23
C TRP A 277 4.42 -16.21 -2.22
N ASP A 278 3.18 -15.85 -2.48
CA ASP A 278 2.30 -16.61 -3.39
C ASP A 278 2.73 -16.51 -4.86
N SER A 279 3.48 -15.46 -5.19
CA SER A 279 3.97 -15.18 -6.54
C SER A 279 5.36 -15.76 -6.81
N GLN A 280 6.00 -16.42 -5.84
CA GLN A 280 7.33 -16.98 -6.03
C GLN A 280 7.37 -18.01 -7.17
N PRO A 281 8.51 -18.11 -7.91
CA PRO A 281 8.67 -19.09 -8.96
C PRO A 281 8.45 -20.52 -8.47
N ARG A 282 7.67 -21.29 -9.22
CA ARG A 282 7.36 -22.70 -8.94
C ARG A 282 8.00 -23.60 -10.00
N LYS A 283 7.73 -24.90 -9.98
CA LYS A 283 8.12 -25.79 -11.10
C LYS A 283 7.21 -25.62 -12.31
N SER A 284 5.92 -25.35 -12.08
CA SER A 284 4.95 -24.95 -13.11
C SER A 284 3.73 -24.32 -12.46
N ALA A 285 2.82 -23.74 -13.24
CA ALA A 285 1.63 -23.05 -12.76
C ALA A 285 0.67 -23.91 -11.90
N ILE A 286 0.65 -25.24 -12.13
CA ILE A 286 -0.19 -26.19 -11.38
C ILE A 286 0.44 -26.66 -10.07
N HIS A 287 1.73 -26.39 -9.84
CA HIS A 287 2.36 -26.74 -8.57
C HIS A 287 1.82 -25.83 -7.46
N PRO A 288 1.61 -26.35 -6.25
CA PRO A 288 1.17 -25.52 -5.14
C PRO A 288 2.22 -24.44 -4.79
N VAL A 289 1.75 -23.37 -4.16
CA VAL A 289 2.63 -22.39 -3.50
C VAL A 289 3.43 -23.10 -2.40
N ALA A 290 4.66 -22.64 -2.14
CA ALA A 290 5.47 -23.15 -1.05
C ALA A 290 4.72 -23.03 0.29
N THR A 291 4.74 -24.11 1.08
CA THR A 291 4.14 -24.12 2.42
C THR A 291 4.93 -23.18 3.34
N ILE A 292 4.21 -22.36 4.09
CA ILE A 292 4.80 -21.49 5.12
C ILE A 292 4.97 -22.33 6.40
N ASP A 293 6.20 -22.50 6.85
CA ASP A 293 6.50 -23.01 8.18
C ASP A 293 6.30 -21.86 9.19
N PRO A 294 5.39 -22.01 10.18
CA PRO A 294 5.01 -20.93 11.07
C PRO A 294 6.15 -20.45 11.97
N ILE A 295 7.21 -21.25 12.12
CA ILE A 295 8.37 -20.93 12.96
C ILE A 295 9.55 -20.51 12.09
N ARG A 296 9.89 -21.29 11.06
CA ARG A 296 11.10 -21.04 10.25
C ARG A 296 10.96 -19.84 9.32
N ASN A 297 9.76 -19.59 8.79
CA ASN A 297 9.56 -18.48 7.85
C ASN A 297 9.19 -17.18 8.56
N ARG A 298 9.45 -17.05 9.86
CA ARG A 298 9.11 -15.85 10.62
C ARG A 298 10.22 -15.52 11.60
N ALA A 299 10.53 -14.23 11.72
CA ALA A 299 11.50 -13.76 12.69
C ALA A 299 10.89 -13.78 14.11
N GLU A 300 11.70 -14.17 15.09
CA GLU A 300 11.30 -14.12 16.49
C GLU A 300 11.02 -12.68 16.92
N GLY A 301 9.93 -12.45 17.66
CA GLY A 301 9.48 -11.11 18.01
C GLY A 301 8.71 -10.40 16.88
N HIS A 302 8.60 -11.00 15.69
CA HIS A 302 7.97 -10.38 14.52
C HIS A 302 7.14 -11.38 13.71
N ARG A 303 6.46 -12.34 14.38
CA ARG A 303 5.68 -13.38 13.69
C ARG A 303 4.28 -12.92 13.32
N THR A 304 3.76 -11.93 14.03
CA THR A 304 2.46 -11.30 13.75
C THR A 304 2.60 -9.78 13.68
N VAL A 305 1.61 -9.09 13.11
CA VAL A 305 1.58 -7.62 13.03
C VAL A 305 1.69 -7.01 14.43
N ASP A 306 0.85 -7.46 15.38
CA ASP A 306 0.88 -6.99 16.77
C ASP A 306 2.23 -7.25 17.45
N GLU A 307 2.82 -8.44 17.27
CA GLU A 307 4.15 -8.78 17.82
C GLU A 307 5.23 -7.87 17.21
N HIS A 308 5.19 -7.62 15.89
CA HIS A 308 6.16 -6.76 15.23
C HIS A 308 6.10 -5.31 15.72
N VAL A 309 4.89 -4.76 15.86
CA VAL A 309 4.69 -3.41 16.41
C VAL A 309 5.20 -3.36 17.85
N LYS A 310 4.79 -4.31 18.70
CA LYS A 310 5.23 -4.35 20.10
C LYS A 310 6.74 -4.48 20.24
N SER A 311 7.37 -5.42 19.54
CA SER A 311 8.80 -5.64 19.62
C SER A 311 9.59 -4.43 19.13
N THR A 312 9.12 -3.74 18.09
CA THR A 312 9.78 -2.51 17.61
C THR A 312 9.65 -1.37 18.64
N PHE A 313 8.50 -1.28 19.31
CA PHE A 313 8.33 -0.34 20.42
C PHE A 313 9.32 -0.63 21.54
N ASP A 314 9.41 -1.88 21.99
CA ASP A 314 10.27 -2.25 23.10
C ASP A 314 11.77 -2.09 22.77
N THR A 315 12.17 -2.45 21.55
CA THR A 315 13.58 -2.51 21.15
C THR A 315 14.15 -1.18 20.65
N ILE A 316 13.31 -0.33 20.05
CA ILE A 316 13.71 0.96 19.46
C ILE A 316 13.05 2.11 20.23
N LEU A 317 11.72 2.21 20.25
CA LEU A 317 11.03 3.44 20.67
C LEU A 317 11.07 3.69 22.18
N ASN A 318 10.99 2.63 22.99
CA ASN A 318 11.06 2.66 24.45
C ASN A 318 12.48 2.37 24.96
N ASN A 319 13.48 2.42 24.08
CA ASN A 319 14.86 2.12 24.41
C ASN A 319 15.69 3.43 24.48
N PRO A 320 16.21 3.81 25.67
CA PRO A 320 17.03 5.02 25.84
C PRO A 320 18.31 5.06 24.99
N ASP A 321 18.79 3.92 24.50
CA ASP A 321 19.94 3.87 23.59
C ASP A 321 19.60 4.37 22.17
N TRP A 322 18.32 4.39 21.81
CA TRP A 322 17.81 4.76 20.49
C TRP A 322 17.02 6.07 20.53
N VAL A 323 16.20 6.27 21.54
CA VAL A 323 15.27 7.40 21.66
C VAL A 323 15.48 8.10 22.99
N ALA A 324 15.59 9.43 22.96
CA ALA A 324 15.70 10.22 24.18
C ALA A 324 14.47 9.99 25.09
N PRO A 325 14.64 9.77 26.41
CA PRO A 325 13.50 9.48 27.32
C PRO A 325 12.41 10.56 27.37
N ASP A 326 12.75 11.79 27.00
CA ASP A 326 11.86 12.94 26.93
C ASP A 326 11.43 13.30 25.49
N ALA A 327 11.68 12.41 24.52
CA ALA A 327 11.24 12.62 23.15
C ALA A 327 9.71 12.45 23.02
N HIS A 328 9.10 13.30 22.21
CA HIS A 328 7.70 13.22 21.84
C HIS A 328 7.55 12.35 20.58
N ILE A 329 6.74 11.30 20.69
CA ILE A 329 6.48 10.34 19.61
C ILE A 329 5.14 10.66 18.96
N TYR A 330 5.15 10.88 17.65
CA TYR A 330 3.99 11.14 16.80
C TYR A 330 3.75 9.92 15.93
N MET A 331 2.54 9.39 15.91
CA MET A 331 2.27 8.11 15.24
C MET A 331 1.32 8.26 14.06
N ILE A 332 1.67 7.62 12.94
CA ILE A 332 0.88 7.51 11.73
C ILE A 332 0.63 6.02 11.48
N GLY A 333 -0.59 5.56 11.69
CA GLY A 333 -1.01 4.19 11.40
C GLY A 333 -1.72 4.09 10.06
N ILE A 334 -1.33 3.14 9.22
CA ILE A 334 -1.94 2.92 7.90
C ILE A 334 -2.62 1.56 7.87
N GLY A 335 -3.90 1.54 7.50
CA GLY A 335 -4.69 0.32 7.37
C GLY A 335 -4.59 -0.60 8.58
N ASN A 336 -4.29 -1.88 8.35
CA ASN A 336 -4.20 -2.90 9.40
C ASN A 336 -3.02 -2.65 10.36
N GLY A 337 -1.97 -1.96 9.91
CA GLY A 337 -0.87 -1.53 10.77
C GLY A 337 -1.32 -0.49 11.80
N GLY A 338 -2.20 0.43 11.41
CA GLY A 338 -2.83 1.38 12.33
C GLY A 338 -3.69 0.69 13.38
N ASP A 339 -4.48 -0.30 12.98
CA ASP A 339 -5.28 -1.08 13.93
C ASP A 339 -4.40 -1.84 14.94
N ALA A 340 -3.30 -2.45 14.49
CA ALA A 340 -2.35 -3.12 15.37
C ALA A 340 -1.65 -2.14 16.32
N MET A 341 -1.26 -0.97 15.83
CA MET A 341 -0.72 0.11 16.64
C MET A 341 -1.67 0.50 17.77
N LEU A 342 -2.95 0.73 17.47
CA LEU A 342 -3.96 1.06 18.48
C LEU A 342 -4.15 -0.07 19.49
N ARG A 343 -4.15 -1.33 19.06
CA ARG A 343 -4.24 -2.49 19.96
C ARG A 343 -3.05 -2.61 20.90
N VAL A 344 -1.83 -2.41 20.40
CA VAL A 344 -0.60 -2.44 21.23
C VAL A 344 -0.62 -1.29 22.23
N LEU A 345 -0.88 -0.06 21.76
CA LEU A 345 -0.99 1.11 22.62
C LEU A 345 -2.06 0.94 23.70
N SER A 346 -3.22 0.39 23.38
CA SER A 346 -4.30 0.18 24.36
C SER A 346 -3.93 -0.82 25.46
N LYS A 347 -3.08 -1.81 25.16
CA LYS A 347 -2.62 -2.82 26.12
C LYS A 347 -1.50 -2.30 27.03
N GLU A 348 -0.57 -1.55 26.45
CA GLU A 348 0.59 -1.00 27.15
C GLU A 348 0.23 0.27 27.93
N CYS A 349 -0.61 1.14 27.36
CA CYS A 349 -1.09 2.36 27.99
C CYS A 349 -2.30 2.08 28.89
N LYS A 350 -2.09 1.39 30.01
CA LYS A 350 -3.09 1.33 31.11
C LYS A 350 -3.38 2.70 31.77
N CYS A 351 -2.72 3.77 31.33
CA CYS A 351 -2.86 5.14 31.86
C CYS A 351 -3.89 6.02 31.12
N PHE A 352 -4.50 5.57 30.03
CA PHE A 352 -5.62 6.28 29.38
C PHE A 352 -6.98 5.71 29.80
N LEU A 353 -7.16 5.42 31.08
CA LEU A 353 -8.52 5.42 31.63
C LEU A 353 -9.07 6.84 31.54
N PRO A 354 -10.36 7.04 31.23
CA PRO A 354 -10.95 8.36 31.22
C PRO A 354 -10.68 8.99 32.58
N LEU A 355 -10.27 10.26 32.59
CA LEU A 355 -10.17 11.07 33.80
C LEU A 355 -11.36 10.76 34.71
N PRO A 356 -11.17 10.58 36.03
CA PRO A 356 -12.29 10.33 36.92
C PRO A 356 -13.33 11.43 36.66
N PHE A 357 -14.54 10.99 36.32
CA PHE A 357 -15.68 11.88 36.16
C PHE A 357 -15.80 12.67 37.45
N ILE A 358 -15.39 13.94 37.42
CA ILE A 358 -15.59 14.84 38.55
C ILE A 358 -17.10 15.02 38.62
N ASP A 359 -17.74 14.26 39.50
CA ASP A 359 -19.12 14.50 39.89
C ASP A 359 -19.17 15.90 40.54
N ARG A 360 -19.60 16.88 39.75
CA ARG A 360 -19.88 18.25 40.20
C ARG A 360 -21.25 18.33 40.89
N SER A 361 -21.57 17.38 41.76
CA SER A 361 -22.79 17.44 42.58
C SER A 361 -22.49 17.34 44.07
N MET A 362 -21.60 18.17 44.60
CA MET A 362 -21.55 18.44 46.04
C MET A 362 -20.82 19.74 46.38
N THR A 363 -21.31 20.84 45.85
CA THR A 363 -21.17 22.16 46.49
C THR A 363 -22.43 22.97 46.23
N ASP A 364 -23.44 22.76 47.07
CA ASP A 364 -24.25 23.87 47.57
C ASP A 364 -25.04 23.42 48.82
N LYS A 365 -24.60 23.97 49.96
CA LYS A 365 -25.27 24.21 51.25
C LYS A 365 -25.77 23.05 52.11
#